data_AF-A7S993-F1
#
_entry.id   AF-A7S993-F1
#
_cell.length_a   1.000
_cell.length_b   1.000
_cell.length_c   1.000
_cell.angle_alpha   90.00
_cell.angle_beta   90.00
_cell.angle_gamma   90.00
#
_symmetry.space_group_name_H-M   'P 1'
#
loop_
_entity.id
_entity.type
_entity.pdbx_description
1 polymer ?
#
loop_
_entity_poly.entity_id
_entity_poly.type
_entity_poly.pdbx_seq_one_letter_code
_entity_poly.pdbx_strand_id
1 'polypeptide(L)'
;IIVCGALGNILVIMAYRNPRMKSVTNLFIANLAFADLNVVLINVPFNVLKLKLENWPFGLVICKIVTSLLGITLSASVGSLIVIAVDRYRAIVHPLKPRMRTRHAVYILIGIWIAAILVATPML
;
A
#
# COMPACT_ATOMS: atom_id res chain seq x y z
N ILE A 1 0.04 -5.00 -18.08
CA ILE A 1 -0.22 -4.61 -16.68
C ILE A 1 1.08 -4.36 -15.93
N ILE A 2 2.03 -5.30 -15.92
CA ILE A 2 3.28 -5.15 -15.14
C ILE A 2 4.08 -3.91 -15.51
N VAL A 3 4.43 -3.72 -16.80
CA VAL A 3 5.25 -2.58 -17.25
C VAL A 3 4.59 -1.24 -16.94
N CYS A 4 3.34 -1.04 -17.40
CA CYS A 4 2.64 0.22 -17.17
C CYS A 4 2.39 0.50 -15.68
N GLY A 5 2.00 -0.52 -14.91
CA GLY A 5 1.77 -0.39 -13.47
C GLY A 5 3.05 -0.08 -12.70
N ALA A 6 4.17 -0.70 -13.07
CA ALA A 6 5.47 -0.42 -12.44
C ALA A 6 5.94 1.01 -12.77
N LEU A 7 5.93 1.39 -14.05
CA LEU A 7 6.37 2.72 -14.47
C LEU A 7 5.53 3.84 -13.83
N GLY A 8 4.20 3.69 -13.84
CA GLY A 8 3.29 4.67 -13.24
C GLY A 8 3.54 4.86 -11.74
N ASN A 9 3.65 3.77 -10.99
CA ASN A 9 3.87 3.85 -9.55
C ASN A 9 5.28 4.34 -9.17
N ILE A 10 6.31 4.00 -9.96
CA ILE A 10 7.65 4.57 -9.77
C ILE A 10 7.63 6.09 -9.98
N LEU A 11 6.95 6.57 -11.02
CA LEU A 11 6.80 8.02 -11.27
C LEU A 11 6.12 8.73 -10.10
N VAL A 12 5.08 8.13 -9.51
CA VAL A 12 4.40 8.68 -8.32
C VAL A 12 5.36 8.79 -7.13
N ILE A 13 6.14 7.75 -6.85
CA ILE A 13 7.14 7.77 -5.77
C ILE A 13 8.21 8.84 -6.04
N MET A 14 8.68 8.97 -7.28
CA MET A 14 9.63 10.01 -7.66
C MET A 14 9.04 11.42 -7.50
N ALA A 15 7.77 11.61 -7.85
CA ALA A 15 7.08 12.89 -7.65
C ALA A 15 7.01 13.30 -6.17
N TYR A 16 6.82 12.34 -5.26
CA TYR A 16 6.84 12.61 -3.82
C TYR A 16 8.21 13.05 -3.28
N ARG A 17 9.31 12.69 -3.95
CA ARG A 17 10.66 13.17 -3.57
C ARG A 17 10.82 14.67 -3.78
N ASN A 18 10.03 15.28 -4.66
CA ASN A 18 10.04 16.73 -4.88
C ASN A 18 9.53 17.47 -3.62
N PRO A 19 10.34 18.34 -2.99
CA PRO A 19 9.94 19.08 -1.80
C PRO A 19 8.65 19.90 -1.97
N ARG A 20 8.37 20.40 -3.18
CA ARG A 20 7.17 21.19 -3.49
C ARG A 20 5.88 20.35 -3.45
N MET A 21 6.02 19.05 -3.59
CA MET A 21 4.90 18.09 -3.61
C MET A 21 4.74 17.36 -2.27
N LYS A 22 5.49 17.73 -1.21
CA LYS A 22 5.37 17.07 0.10
C LYS A 22 4.12 17.56 0.83
N SER A 23 3.09 16.72 0.84
CA SER A 23 1.87 16.90 1.63
C SER A 23 1.47 15.58 2.28
N VAL A 24 0.56 15.64 3.24
CA VAL A 24 0.01 14.43 3.88
C VAL A 24 -0.71 13.55 2.86
N THR A 25 -1.50 14.15 1.98
CA THR A 25 -2.17 13.41 0.91
C THR A 25 -1.16 12.75 -0.03
N ASN A 26 -0.09 13.45 -0.42
CA ASN A 26 0.92 12.88 -1.32
C ASN A 26 1.78 11.81 -0.65
N LEU A 27 1.92 11.83 0.69
CA LEU A 27 2.52 10.73 1.45
C LEU A 27 1.67 9.45 1.33
N PHE A 28 0.35 9.54 1.50
CA PHE A 28 -0.53 8.38 1.35
C PHE A 28 -0.60 7.89 -0.10
N ILE A 29 -0.55 8.80 -1.08
CA ILE A 29 -0.46 8.43 -2.51
C ILE A 29 0.86 7.69 -2.79
N ALA A 30 1.99 8.15 -2.23
CA ALA A 30 3.27 7.45 -2.36
C ALA A 30 3.25 6.08 -1.68
N ASN A 31 2.58 5.95 -0.52
CA ASN A 31 2.37 4.67 0.13
C ASN A 31 1.56 3.71 -0.75
N LEU A 32 0.47 4.18 -1.35
CA LEU A 32 -0.35 3.39 -2.27
C LEU A 32 0.49 2.91 -3.47
N ALA A 33 1.30 3.80 -4.05
CA ALA A 33 2.20 3.44 -5.15
C ALA A 33 3.25 2.39 -4.75
N PHE A 34 3.79 2.47 -3.53
CA PHE A 34 4.70 1.45 -3.00
C PHE A 34 4.00 0.09 -2.82
N ALA A 35 2.78 0.09 -2.28
CA ALA A 35 1.93 -1.08 -2.15
C ALA A 35 1.68 -1.73 -3.54
N ASP A 36 1.24 -0.93 -4.52
CA ASP A 36 0.94 -1.41 -5.86
C ASP A 36 2.19 -1.97 -6.56
N LEU A 37 3.38 -1.38 -6.34
CA LEU A 37 4.63 -1.94 -6.86
C LEU A 37 4.92 -3.34 -6.31
N ASN A 38 4.69 -3.56 -5.01
CA ASN A 38 4.86 -4.90 -4.42
C ASN A 38 3.91 -5.91 -5.08
N VAL A 39 2.64 -5.53 -5.29
CA VAL A 39 1.66 -6.40 -5.95
C VAL A 39 2.07 -6.69 -7.40
N VAL A 40 2.41 -5.65 -8.16
CA VAL A 40 2.69 -5.77 -9.60
C VAL A 40 4.01 -6.51 -9.87
N LEU A 41 5.03 -6.33 -9.05
CA LEU A 41 6.34 -6.94 -9.25
C LEU A 41 6.45 -8.35 -8.64
N ILE A 42 5.71 -8.65 -7.59
CA ILE A 42 5.78 -9.94 -6.89
C ILE A 42 4.51 -10.74 -7.17
N ASN A 43 3.37 -10.26 -6.69
CA ASN A 43 2.14 -11.05 -6.68
C ASN A 43 1.65 -11.40 -8.09
N VAL A 44 1.68 -10.45 -9.04
CA VAL A 44 1.21 -10.68 -10.41
C VAL A 44 2.05 -11.74 -11.15
N PRO A 45 3.40 -11.66 -11.21
CA PRO A 45 4.22 -12.72 -11.80
C PRO A 45 4.01 -14.10 -11.16
N PHE A 46 3.98 -14.17 -9.82
CA PHE A 46 3.79 -15.45 -9.12
C PHE A 46 2.39 -16.04 -9.35
N ASN A 47 1.35 -15.21 -9.44
CA ASN A 47 0.03 -15.69 -9.84
C ASN A 47 -0.02 -16.19 -11.28
N VAL A 48 0.63 -15.50 -12.22
CA VAL A 48 0.74 -15.97 -13.61
C VAL A 48 1.48 -17.31 -13.67
N LEU A 49 2.58 -17.47 -12.93
CA LEU A 49 3.30 -18.74 -12.82
C LEU A 49 2.43 -19.84 -12.23
N LYS A 50 1.69 -19.55 -11.16
CA LYS A 50 0.75 -20.50 -10.54
C LYS A 50 -0.35 -20.97 -11.49
N LEU A 51 -0.83 -20.09 -12.37
CA LEU A 51 -1.84 -20.42 -13.38
C LEU A 51 -1.27 -21.21 -14.57
N LYS A 52 0.01 -21.02 -14.89
CA LYS A 52 0.68 -21.66 -16.03
C LYS A 52 1.31 -23.01 -15.69
N LEU A 53 1.73 -23.19 -14.44
CA LEU A 53 2.35 -24.42 -13.96
C LEU A 53 1.28 -25.34 -13.38
N GLU A 54 1.24 -26.59 -13.83
CA GLU A 54 0.33 -27.61 -13.27
C GLU A 54 0.59 -27.87 -11.78
N ASN A 55 1.85 -27.74 -11.34
CA ASN A 55 2.27 -27.91 -9.96
C ASN A 55 3.15 -26.73 -9.51
N TRP A 56 3.03 -26.32 -8.25
CA TRP A 56 3.78 -25.19 -7.70
C TRP A 56 5.19 -25.60 -7.22
N PRO A 57 6.28 -25.17 -7.89
CA PRO A 57 7.62 -25.66 -7.59
C PRO A 57 8.35 -24.85 -6.50
N PHE A 58 7.87 -23.66 -6.15
CA PHE A 58 8.53 -22.75 -5.22
C PHE A 58 8.27 -23.08 -3.73
N GLY A 59 7.58 -24.19 -3.45
CA GLY A 59 7.27 -24.63 -2.10
C GLY A 59 6.17 -23.83 -1.39
N LEU A 60 5.69 -24.37 -0.27
CA LEU A 60 4.57 -23.81 0.50
C LEU A 60 4.89 -22.42 1.07
N VAL A 61 6.12 -22.23 1.55
CA VAL A 61 6.55 -20.97 2.19
C VAL A 61 6.39 -19.78 1.24
N ILE A 62 6.88 -19.89 0.00
CA ILE A 62 6.75 -18.81 -1.00
C ILE A 62 5.28 -18.59 -1.36
N CYS A 63 4.48 -19.65 -1.50
CA CYS A 63 3.05 -19.52 -1.78
C CYS A 63 2.33 -18.71 -0.68
N LYS A 64 2.63 -18.99 0.59
CA LYS A 64 2.04 -18.28 1.73
C LYS A 64 2.51 -16.84 1.83
N ILE A 65 3.80 -16.58 1.62
CA ILE A 65 4.37 -15.21 1.60
C ILE A 65 3.70 -14.37 0.50
N VAL A 66 3.59 -14.89 -0.72
CA VAL A 66 2.99 -14.16 -1.86
C VAL A 66 1.51 -13.83 -1.60
N THR A 67 0.77 -14.76 -1.00
CA THR A 67 -0.64 -14.57 -0.63
C THR A 67 -0.78 -13.57 0.52
N SER A 68 0.08 -13.67 1.53
CA SER A 68 0.08 -12.77 2.68
C SER A 68 0.45 -11.35 2.28
N LEU A 69 1.43 -11.17 1.40
CA LEU A 69 1.86 -9.86 0.90
C LEU A 69 0.72 -9.12 0.17
N LEU A 70 -0.11 -9.86 -0.57
CA LEU A 70 -1.33 -9.30 -1.17
C LEU A 70 -2.31 -8.83 -0.10
N GLY A 71 -2.59 -9.67 0.91
CA GLY A 71 -3.45 -9.31 2.04
C GLY A 71 -2.96 -8.07 2.78
N ILE A 72 -1.68 -8.03 3.14
CA ILE A 72 -1.03 -6.89 3.82
C ILE A 72 -1.21 -5.62 2.99
N THR A 73 -0.90 -5.70 1.70
CA THR A 73 -0.96 -4.54 0.81
C THR A 73 -2.39 -4.01 0.67
N LEU A 74 -3.36 -4.90 0.47
CA LEU A 74 -4.77 -4.52 0.36
C LEU A 74 -5.27 -3.88 1.67
N SER A 75 -4.97 -4.48 2.82
CA SER A 75 -5.31 -3.93 4.12
C SER A 75 -4.66 -2.58 4.37
N ALA A 76 -3.40 -2.41 3.99
CA ALA A 76 -2.69 -1.13 4.13
C ALA A 76 -3.29 -0.03 3.24
N SER A 77 -3.69 -0.37 2.02
CA SER A 77 -4.38 0.54 1.09
C SER A 77 -5.75 0.96 1.63
N VAL A 78 -6.57 0.02 2.09
CA VAL A 78 -7.88 0.31 2.69
C VAL A 78 -7.73 1.17 3.95
N GLY A 79 -6.81 0.83 4.85
CA GLY A 79 -6.52 1.63 6.04
C GLY A 79 -6.09 3.06 5.69
N SER A 80 -5.28 3.22 4.65
CA SER A 80 -4.86 4.53 4.16
C SER A 80 -6.05 5.34 3.63
N LEU A 81 -6.94 4.72 2.84
CA LEU A 81 -8.14 5.37 2.33
C LEU A 81 -9.10 5.82 3.44
N ILE A 82 -9.26 5.00 4.49
CA ILE A 82 -10.06 5.37 5.67
C ILE A 82 -9.49 6.62 6.34
N VAL A 83 -8.17 6.68 6.54
CA VAL A 83 -7.53 7.84 7.15
C VAL A 83 -7.68 9.10 6.30
N ILE A 84 -7.54 8.97 4.98
CA ILE A 84 -7.80 10.08 4.04
C ILE A 84 -9.26 10.54 4.17
N ALA A 85 -10.22 9.62 4.19
CA ALA A 85 -11.64 9.93 4.33
C ALA A 85 -11.93 10.68 5.65
N VAL A 86 -11.33 10.22 6.76
CA VAL A 86 -11.46 10.86 8.08
C VAL A 86 -10.83 12.27 8.08
N ASP A 87 -9.64 12.44 7.50
CA ASP A 87 -9.00 13.76 7.38
C ASP A 87 -9.87 14.74 6.59
N ARG A 88 -10.46 14.28 5.48
CA ARG A 88 -11.36 15.08 4.64
C ARG A 88 -12.65 15.42 5.35
N TYR A 89 -13.26 14.45 6.04
CA TYR A 89 -14.43 14.68 6.87
C TYR A 89 -14.16 15.76 7.93
N ARG A 90 -13.05 15.64 8.67
CA ARG A 90 -12.67 16.63 9.69
C ARG A 90 -12.42 18.02 9.10
N ALA A 91 -11.82 18.10 7.92
CA ALA A 91 -11.57 19.37 7.25
C ALA A 91 -12.86 20.09 6.81
N ILE A 92 -13.90 19.34 6.45
CA ILE A 92 -15.20 19.90 6.03
C ILE A 92 -16.05 20.29 7.24
N VAL A 93 -16.16 19.38 8.23
CA VAL A 93 -17.07 19.55 9.38
C VAL A 93 -16.45 20.42 10.49
N HIS A 94 -15.13 20.44 10.62
CA HIS A 94 -14.41 21.20 11.63
C HIS A 94 -13.31 22.10 11.02
N PRO A 95 -13.69 23.11 10.21
CA PRO A 95 -12.73 23.91 9.43
C PRO A 95 -11.74 24.72 10.28
N LEU A 96 -12.07 25.00 11.55
CA LEU A 96 -11.21 25.73 12.48
C LEU A 96 -10.20 24.82 13.22
N LYS A 97 -10.32 23.49 13.12
CA LYS A 97 -9.36 22.57 13.73
C LYS A 97 -8.12 22.42 12.84
N PRO A 98 -6.91 22.35 13.41
CA PRO A 98 -5.69 22.21 12.64
C PRO A 98 -5.69 20.89 11.85
N ARG A 99 -5.22 20.95 10.60
CA ARG A 99 -5.06 19.76 9.75
C ARG A 99 -4.02 18.80 10.32
N MET A 100 -4.14 17.52 9.93
CA MET A 100 -3.17 16.50 10.29
C MET A 100 -1.76 16.93 9.85
N ARG A 101 -0.79 16.85 10.76
CA ARG A 101 0.63 17.07 10.44
C ARG A 101 1.22 15.83 9.81
N THR A 102 2.21 16.00 8.91
CA THR A 102 2.94 14.90 8.26
C THR A 102 3.51 13.89 9.25
N ARG A 103 4.03 14.33 10.40
CA ARG A 103 4.54 13.42 11.44
C ARG A 103 3.46 12.47 11.97
N HIS A 104 2.26 12.98 12.25
CA HIS A 104 1.14 12.15 12.70
C HIS A 104 0.68 11.18 11.61
N ALA A 105 0.65 11.63 10.35
CA ALA A 105 0.32 10.75 9.22
C ALA A 105 1.31 9.59 9.07
N VAL A 106 2.62 9.83 9.29
CA VAL A 106 3.64 8.77 9.30
C VAL A 106 3.40 7.77 10.43
N TYR A 107 3.12 8.22 11.66
CA TYR A 107 2.82 7.29 12.76
C TYR A 107 1.58 6.45 12.51
N ILE A 108 0.51 7.07 11.99
CA ILE A 108 -0.71 6.37 11.60
C ILE A 108 -0.39 5.33 10.52
N LEU A 109 0.42 5.70 9.52
CA LEU A 109 0.79 4.79 8.45
C LEU A 109 1.57 3.57 8.98
N ILE A 110 2.53 3.78 9.87
CA ILE A 110 3.25 2.68 10.54
C ILE A 110 2.26 1.76 11.28
N GLY A 111 1.31 2.35 12.02
CA GLY A 111 0.26 1.59 12.70
C GLY A 111 -0.61 0.77 11.74
N ILE A 112 -0.96 1.33 10.57
CA ILE A 112 -1.70 0.63 9.53
C ILE A 112 -0.92 -0.58 9.02
N TRP A 113 0.38 -0.43 8.74
CA TRP A 113 1.21 -1.56 8.26
C TRP A 113 1.34 -2.66 9.31
N ILE A 114 1.52 -2.30 10.58
CA ILE A 114 1.55 -3.28 11.68
C ILE A 114 0.21 -4.02 11.78
N ALA A 115 -0.90 -3.29 11.76
CA ALA A 115 -2.24 -3.89 11.81
C ALA A 115 -2.51 -4.78 10.60
N ALA A 116 -2.10 -4.37 9.39
CA ALA A 116 -2.24 -5.15 8.17
C ALA A 116 -1.44 -6.46 8.23
N ILE A 117 -0.22 -6.42 8.76
CA ILE A 117 0.59 -7.63 9.01
C ILE A 117 -0.13 -8.55 10.00
N LEU A 118 -0.61 -8.03 11.12
CA LEU A 118 -1.34 -8.82 12.12
C LEU A 118 -2.60 -9.47 11.53
N VAL A 119 -3.39 -8.73 10.75
CA VAL A 119 -4.58 -9.26 10.08
C VAL A 119 -4.24 -10.32 9.03
N ALA A 120 -3.07 -10.22 8.39
CA ALA A 120 -2.60 -11.19 7.40
C ALA A 120 -1.89 -12.41 8.00
N THR A 121 -1.54 -12.42 9.30
CA THR A 121 -0.95 -13.59 9.97
C THR A 121 -1.76 -14.89 9.89
N PRO A 122 -3.11 -14.91 9.86
CA PRO A 122 -3.86 -16.14 9.65
C PRO A 122 -3.67 -16.74 8.24
N MET A 123 -3.12 -15.97 7.29
CA MET A 123 -2.80 -16.42 5.93
C MET A 123 -1.39 -17.03 5.81
N LEU A 124 -0.58 -17.02 6.88
CA LEU A 124 0.78 -17.59 6.97
C LEU A 124 0.82 -19.05 7.42
#